data_AF-A0AAU0QGP0-F1
#
_entry.id   AF-A0AAU0QGP0-F1
#
_cell.length_a   1.000
_cell.length_b   1.000
_cell.length_c   1.000
_cell.angle_alpha   90.00
_cell.angle_beta   90.00
_cell.angle_gamma   90.00
#
_symmetry.space_group_name_H-M   'P 1'
#
loop_
_entity.id
_entity.type
_entity.pdbx_description
1 polymer ?
#
loop_
_entity_poly.entity_id
_entity_poly.type
_entity_poly.pdbx_seq_one_letter_code
_entity_poly.pdbx_strand_id
1 'polypeptide(L)'
;MCAEDDYAGFTKEELDAMVQEAERGYEVDPSAWRPGPGAVLAYFPQDVRAAVVQRCMATDRLPLEVIEEALVEYLHIMRED
;
A
#
# COMPACT_ATOMS: atom_id res chain seq x y z
N MET A 1 11.07 -45.49 8.03
CA MET A 1 11.95 -44.60 7.25
C MET A 1 11.26 -43.25 7.19
N CYS A 2 11.73 -42.30 7.98
CA CYS A 2 11.25 -40.92 7.95
C CYS A 2 11.97 -40.25 6.78
N ALA A 3 11.23 -39.76 5.80
CA ALA A 3 11.83 -39.05 4.67
C ALA A 3 12.47 -37.75 5.20
N GLU A 4 13.77 -37.58 4.96
CA GLU A 4 14.59 -36.47 5.47
C GLU A 4 14.38 -35.15 4.71
N ASP A 5 13.40 -35.06 3.82
CA ASP A 5 13.31 -33.99 2.82
C ASP A 5 11.99 -33.20 2.82
N ASP A 6 11.29 -33.12 3.96
CA ASP A 6 9.98 -32.44 4.06
C ASP A 6 10.06 -31.29 5.08
N TYR A 7 10.75 -30.20 4.72
CA TYR A 7 10.75 -28.97 5.53
C TYR A 7 9.51 -28.15 5.16
N ALA A 8 8.51 -28.14 6.05
CA ALA A 8 7.30 -27.33 5.95
C ALA A 8 6.42 -27.58 4.70
N GLY A 9 6.41 -28.80 4.16
CA GLY A 9 5.56 -29.19 3.02
C GLY A 9 6.12 -28.79 1.66
N PHE A 10 7.41 -28.46 1.59
CA PHE A 10 8.15 -28.23 0.37
C PHE A 10 9.15 -29.36 0.14
N THR A 11 9.33 -29.74 -1.12
CA THR A 11 10.39 -30.66 -1.50
C THR A 11 11.74 -29.97 -1.44
N LYS A 12 12.81 -30.76 -1.36
CA LYS A 12 14.18 -30.26 -1.42
C LYS A 12 14.46 -29.50 -2.73
N GLU A 13 13.95 -30.00 -3.84
CA GLU A 13 14.07 -29.33 -5.14
C GLU A 13 13.38 -27.96 -5.16
N GLU A 14 12.23 -27.82 -4.50
CA GLU A 14 11.53 -26.54 -4.35
C GLU A 14 12.33 -25.56 -3.50
N LEU A 15 12.89 -26.03 -2.38
CA LEU A 15 13.74 -25.20 -1.51
C LEU A 15 15.02 -24.75 -2.21
N ASP A 16 15.70 -25.65 -2.93
CA ASP A 16 16.91 -25.32 -3.70
C ASP A 16 16.60 -24.31 -4.81
N ALA A 17 15.44 -24.42 -5.47
CA ALA A 17 14.99 -23.46 -6.47
C ALA A 17 14.73 -22.06 -5.86
N MET A 18 14.07 -21.99 -4.70
CA MET A 18 13.83 -20.73 -3.99
C MET A 18 15.14 -20.06 -3.54
N VAL A 19 16.12 -20.84 -3.07
CA VAL A 19 17.44 -20.33 -2.70
C VAL A 19 18.16 -19.76 -3.92
N GLN A 20 18.17 -20.49 -5.05
CA GLN A 20 18.79 -20.00 -6.29
C GLN A 20 18.12 -18.75 -6.84
N GLU A 21 16.81 -18.63 -6.70
CA GLU A 21 16.07 -17.41 -7.08
C GLU A 21 16.47 -16.23 -6.19
N ALA A 22 16.54 -16.43 -4.87
CA ALA A 22 16.94 -15.39 -3.92
C ALA A 22 18.39 -14.93 -4.13
N GLU A 23 19.32 -15.87 -4.40
CA GLU A 23 20.73 -15.56 -4.70
C GLU A 23 20.91 -14.78 -6.01
N ARG A 24 20.06 -15.03 -7.01
CA ARG A 24 20.05 -14.28 -8.28
C ARG A 24 19.67 -12.83 -8.07
N GLY A 25 18.88 -12.56 -7.02
CA GLY A 25 18.32 -11.24 -6.74
C GLY A 25 17.26 -10.82 -7.76
N TYR A 26 16.64 -9.68 -7.50
CA TYR A 26 15.61 -9.11 -8.37
C TYR A 26 16.09 -7.76 -8.89
N GLU A 27 15.96 -7.54 -10.20
CA GLU A 27 16.09 -6.21 -10.77
C GLU A 27 14.91 -5.37 -10.30
N VAL A 28 15.18 -4.44 -9.39
CA VAL A 28 14.21 -3.45 -8.95
C VAL A 28 14.33 -2.25 -9.87
N ASP A 29 13.29 -1.95 -10.63
CA ASP A 29 13.19 -0.72 -11.43
C ASP A 29 12.38 0.32 -10.63
N PRO A 30 13.02 1.35 -10.03
CA PRO A 30 12.32 2.41 -9.33
C PRO A 30 11.43 3.26 -10.25
N SER A 31 11.70 3.28 -11.55
CA SER A 31 10.89 4.01 -12.53
C SER A 31 9.54 3.33 -12.81
N ALA A 32 9.43 2.04 -12.52
CA ALA A 32 8.17 1.30 -12.56
C ALA A 32 7.29 1.55 -11.32
N TRP A 33 7.80 2.24 -10.29
CA TRP A 33 7.02 2.51 -9.08
C TRP A 33 5.91 3.51 -9.37
N ARG A 34 4.67 3.02 -9.35
CA ARG A 34 3.49 3.86 -9.47
C ARG A 34 3.07 4.35 -8.09
N PRO A 35 2.77 5.65 -7.92
CA PRO A 35 2.21 6.14 -6.68
C PRO A 35 0.90 5.41 -6.36
N GLY A 36 0.82 4.80 -5.18
CA GLY A 36 -0.42 4.18 -4.70
C GLY A 36 -1.48 5.21 -4.29
N PRO A 37 -2.70 4.78 -3.92
CA PRO A 37 -3.81 5.68 -3.56
C PRO A 37 -3.49 6.64 -2.39
N GLY A 38 -2.57 6.25 -1.50
CA GLY A 38 -2.10 7.09 -0.39
C GLY A 38 -1.07 8.15 -0.78
N ALA A 39 -0.54 8.12 -2.00
CA ALA A 39 0.51 9.05 -2.43
C ALA A 39 0.04 10.52 -2.41
N VAL A 40 -1.25 10.76 -2.58
CA VAL A 40 -1.85 12.11 -2.47
C VAL A 40 -1.59 12.75 -1.11
N LEU A 41 -1.47 11.94 -0.04
CA LEU A 41 -1.20 12.44 1.31
C LEU A 41 0.15 13.14 1.40
N ALA A 42 1.14 12.77 0.58
CA ALA A 42 2.47 13.38 0.61
C ALA A 42 2.47 14.88 0.30
N TYR A 43 1.44 15.38 -0.38
CA TYR A 43 1.29 16.80 -0.72
C TYR A 43 0.68 17.64 0.41
N PHE A 44 0.22 17.02 1.50
CA PHE A 44 -0.46 17.72 2.59
C PHE A 44 0.42 17.87 3.85
N PRO A 45 0.23 18.95 4.61
CA PRO A 45 0.79 19.10 5.95
C PRO A 45 0.45 17.93 6.90
N GLN A 46 1.26 17.71 7.93
CA GLN A 46 1.14 16.55 8.83
C GLN A 46 -0.21 16.48 9.57
N ASP A 47 -0.72 17.60 10.03
CA ASP A 47 -2.02 17.76 10.67
C ASP A 47 -3.17 17.36 9.74
N VAL A 48 -3.14 17.84 8.49
CA VAL A 48 -4.14 17.48 7.47
C VAL A 48 -4.07 15.98 7.15
N ARG A 49 -2.86 15.42 7.00
CA ARG A 49 -2.69 13.97 6.80
C ARG A 49 -3.30 13.16 7.93
N ALA A 50 -3.06 13.57 9.18
CA ALA A 50 -3.61 12.88 10.35
C ALA A 50 -5.14 12.92 10.36
N ALA A 51 -5.74 14.07 10.03
CA ALA A 51 -7.19 14.21 9.95
C ALA A 51 -7.81 13.31 8.86
N VAL A 52 -7.20 13.25 7.68
CA VAL A 52 -7.66 12.36 6.59
C VAL A 52 -7.57 10.89 7.02
N VAL A 53 -6.44 10.46 7.60
CA VAL A 53 -6.25 9.08 8.07
C VAL A 53 -7.28 8.71 9.14
N GLN A 54 -7.54 9.60 10.11
CA GLN A 54 -8.56 9.37 11.12
C GLN A 54 -9.95 9.18 10.51
N ARG A 55 -10.32 9.99 9.51
CA ARG A 55 -11.62 9.85 8.82
C ARG A 55 -11.67 8.58 7.97
N CYS A 56 -10.59 8.19 7.31
CA CYS A 56 -10.49 6.89 6.63
C CYS A 56 -10.75 5.74 7.59
N MET A 57 -10.11 5.72 8.76
CA MET A 57 -10.31 4.67 9.78
C MET A 57 -11.73 4.64 10.34
N ALA A 58 -12.39 5.80 10.47
CA ALA A 58 -13.75 5.88 10.98
C ALA A 58 -14.82 5.45 9.96
N THR A 59 -14.52 5.57 8.67
CA THR A 59 -15.50 5.37 7.58
C THR A 59 -15.21 4.17 6.69
N ASP A 60 -14.08 3.49 6.89
CA ASP A 60 -13.57 2.41 6.02
C ASP A 60 -13.44 2.82 4.55
N ARG A 61 -12.92 4.04 4.33
CA ARG A 61 -12.79 4.65 2.99
C ARG A 61 -11.37 5.03 2.66
N LEU A 62 -11.08 5.14 1.37
CA LEU A 62 -9.75 5.49 0.86
C LEU A 62 -9.48 7.00 1.03
N PRO A 63 -8.20 7.40 1.21
CA PRO A 63 -7.83 8.82 1.34
C PRO A 63 -8.34 9.72 0.24
N LEU A 64 -8.31 9.26 -1.02
CA LEU A 64 -8.78 10.03 -2.18
C LEU A 64 -10.27 10.39 -2.04
N GLU A 65 -11.10 9.44 -1.65
CA GLU A 65 -12.55 9.62 -1.50
C GLU A 65 -12.89 10.61 -0.38
N VAL A 66 -12.16 10.53 0.74
CA VAL A 66 -12.31 11.45 1.87
C VAL A 66 -11.91 12.88 1.48
N ILE A 67 -10.84 13.02 0.68
CA ILE A 67 -10.38 14.33 0.20
C ILE A 67 -11.37 14.92 -0.80
N GLU A 68 -11.87 14.12 -1.75
CA GLU A 68 -12.87 14.57 -2.72
C GLU A 68 -14.15 15.06 -2.04
N GLU A 69 -14.66 14.33 -1.05
CA GLU A 69 -15.83 14.75 -0.25
C GLU A 69 -15.58 16.08 0.46
N ALA A 70 -14.44 16.22 1.14
CA ALA A 70 -14.08 17.44 1.85
C ALA A 70 -13.97 18.65 0.90
N LEU A 71 -13.45 18.45 -0.32
CA LEU A 71 -13.38 19.49 -1.33
C LEU A 71 -14.76 19.88 -1.85
N VAL A 72 -15.64 18.90 -2.09
CA VAL A 72 -17.02 19.15 -2.52
C VAL A 72 -17.78 19.94 -1.46
N GLU A 73 -17.69 19.54 -0.19
CA GLU A 73 -18.28 20.26 0.95
C GLU A 73 -17.81 21.72 1.00
N TYR A 74 -16.49 21.94 0.94
CA TYR A 74 -15.91 23.28 0.96
C TYR A 74 -16.41 24.16 -0.20
N LEU A 75 -16.46 23.61 -1.42
CA LEU A 75 -16.92 24.35 -2.61
C LEU A 75 -18.42 24.67 -2.57
N HIS A 76 -19.24 23.88 -1.88
CA HIS A 76 -20.66 24.18 -1.71
C HIS A 76 -20.86 25.31 -0.70
N ILE A 77 -20.14 25.28 0.43
CA ILE A 77 -20.17 26.35 1.43
C ILE A 77 -19.81 27.70 0.78
N MET A 78 -18.77 27.73 -0.04
CA MET A 78 -18.30 28.94 -0.74
C MET A 78 -19.28 29.51 -1.79
N ARG A 79 -20.34 28.78 -2.17
CA ARG A 79 -21.36 29.26 -3.13
C ARG A 79 -22.58 29.87 -2.47
N GLU A 80 -22.74 29.67 -1.16
CA GLU A 80 -23.88 30.17 -0.38
C GLU A 80 -23.56 31.50 0.32
N ASP A 81 -22.31 31.97 0.23
CA ASP A 81 -21.81 33.30 0.62
C ASP A 81 -21.72 34.26 -0.59
#